data_AF-A0A9E3LCX4-F1
#
_entry.id   AF-A0A9E3LCX4-F1
#
_cell.length_a   1.000
_cell.length_b   1.000
_cell.length_c   1.000
_cell.angle_alpha   90.00
_cell.angle_beta   90.00
_cell.angle_gamma   90.00
#
_symmetry.space_group_name_H-M   'P 1'
#
loop_
_entity.id
_entity.type
_entity.pdbx_description
1 polymer ?
#
loop_
_entity_poly.entity_id
_entity_poly.type
_entity_poly.pdbx_seq_one_letter_code
_entity_poly.pdbx_strand_id
1 'polypeptide(L)'
;MSFVSVAPGVVTAAAADLANVGSAIGSANSAAAVPTSSVTAAAADEVSAAIASVFGAHGQAYQALSAQAAAFHQDFVQLLGGGAQQYATADSANANPLLSAINAPFEALLNRPLIGDGANGATPGANGQDGGILWGNGGSGAAGGTNQSGGRGGDAGLFGNGGSGGGGGLTAGPDPAGSGGGGGNGGFFYGNGGGGGAGGINIIGGSGGAGGNGGNAFLIGDGGNGGAGGIGFPSTDIGPGGNGGQRGLLSGNPGAHG
;
A
#
# COMPACT_ATOMS: atom_id res chain seq x y z
N MET A 1 9.38 21.15 25.93
CA MET A 1 9.77 19.87 25.32
C MET A 1 10.02 20.12 23.84
N SER A 2 11.24 19.90 23.35
CA SER A 2 11.56 20.00 21.92
C SER A 2 11.26 18.66 21.27
N PHE A 3 10.39 18.62 20.28
CA PHE A 3 10.17 17.41 19.48
C PHE A 3 11.25 17.33 18.42
N VAL A 4 11.96 16.19 18.36
CA VAL A 4 12.89 15.90 17.27
C VAL A 4 12.08 15.23 16.17
N SER A 5 11.94 15.91 15.03
CA SER A 5 11.32 15.37 13.82
C SER A 5 12.43 14.96 12.85
N VAL A 6 12.46 13.67 12.49
CA VAL A 6 13.34 13.13 11.46
C VAL A 6 12.47 12.63 10.33
N ALA A 7 12.88 12.86 9.08
CA ALA A 7 12.27 12.26 7.91
C ALA A 7 13.10 11.02 7.49
N PRO A 8 12.70 9.78 7.84
CA PRO A 8 13.52 8.59 7.61
C PRO A 8 13.91 8.38 6.14
N GLY A 9 13.04 8.78 5.21
CA GLY A 9 13.31 8.73 3.77
C GLY A 9 14.47 9.62 3.34
N VAL A 10 14.60 10.82 3.91
CA VAL A 10 15.70 11.75 3.61
C VAL A 10 17.04 11.21 4.14
N VAL A 11 17.02 10.64 5.34
CA VAL A 11 18.23 10.07 5.95
C VAL A 11 18.69 8.81 5.20
N THR A 12 17.76 7.99 4.73
CA THR A 12 18.07 6.81 3.92
C THR A 12 18.69 7.20 2.56
N ALA A 13 18.16 8.23 1.91
CA ALA A 13 18.73 8.77 0.67
C ALA A 13 20.15 9.32 0.90
N ALA A 14 20.36 10.09 1.97
CA ALA A 14 21.68 10.61 2.34
C ALA A 14 22.69 9.48 2.63
N ALA A 15 22.27 8.38 3.27
CA ALA A 15 23.13 7.22 3.49
C ALA A 15 23.55 6.55 2.16
N ALA A 16 22.65 6.47 1.18
CA ALA A 16 22.97 5.97 -0.16
C ALA A 16 23.95 6.88 -0.90
N ASP A 17 23.75 8.20 -0.85
CA ASP A 17 24.67 9.17 -1.44
C ASP A 17 26.08 9.08 -0.81
N LEU A 18 26.15 8.94 0.51
CA LEU A 18 27.42 8.74 1.22
C LEU A 18 28.10 7.42 0.82
N ALA A 19 27.35 6.34 0.61
CA ALA A 19 27.90 5.08 0.10
C ALA A 19 28.54 5.28 -1.29
N ASN A 20 27.88 6.03 -2.18
CA ASN A 20 28.40 6.37 -3.51
C ASN A 20 29.69 7.21 -3.41
N VAL A 21 29.73 8.20 -2.52
CA VAL A 21 30.94 8.99 -2.26
C VAL A 21 32.08 8.10 -1.77
N GLY A 22 31.81 7.20 -0.81
CA GLY A 22 32.79 6.25 -0.30
C GLY A 22 33.35 5.33 -1.41
N SER A 23 32.49 4.86 -2.31
CA SER A 23 32.90 4.06 -3.47
C SER A 23 33.80 4.86 -4.42
N ALA A 24 33.43 6.09 -4.77
CA ALA A 24 34.23 6.95 -5.64
C ALA A 24 35.62 7.24 -5.06
N ILE A 25 35.69 7.54 -3.76
CA ILE A 25 36.97 7.76 -3.05
C ILE A 25 37.79 6.47 -3.04
N GLY A 26 37.17 5.31 -2.78
CA GLY A 26 37.84 4.01 -2.81
C GLY A 26 38.48 3.71 -4.17
N SER A 27 37.76 3.96 -5.27
CA SER A 27 38.28 3.80 -6.63
C SER A 27 39.44 4.77 -6.94
N ALA A 28 39.34 6.02 -6.49
CA ALA A 28 40.43 6.99 -6.64
C ALA A 28 41.68 6.56 -5.86
N ASN A 29 41.52 6.08 -4.62
CA ASN A 29 42.63 5.59 -3.80
C ASN A 29 43.30 4.36 -4.40
N SER A 30 42.53 3.41 -4.97
CA SER A 30 43.11 2.25 -5.64
C SER A 30 43.86 2.63 -6.91
N ALA A 31 43.33 3.57 -7.70
CA ALA A 31 44.01 4.06 -8.90
C ALA A 31 45.33 4.77 -8.59
N ALA A 32 45.39 5.49 -7.46
CA ALA A 32 46.58 6.20 -7.01
C ALA A 32 47.62 5.29 -6.30
N ALA A 33 47.26 4.07 -5.91
CA ALA A 33 48.09 3.22 -5.05
C ALA A 33 49.46 2.88 -5.65
N VAL A 34 49.49 2.36 -6.88
CA VAL A 34 50.75 2.03 -7.57
C VAL A 34 51.58 3.29 -7.88
N PRO A 35 51.06 4.32 -8.59
CA PRO A 35 51.89 5.45 -9.02
C PRO A 35 52.48 6.27 -7.86
N THR A 36 51.88 6.22 -6.66
CA THR A 36 52.40 6.93 -5.47
C THR A 36 53.33 6.08 -4.61
N SER A 37 53.27 4.75 -4.73
CA SER A 37 54.07 3.84 -3.90
C SER A 37 55.30 3.28 -4.62
N SER A 38 55.30 3.25 -5.95
CA SER A 38 56.40 2.74 -6.78
C SER A 38 57.16 3.85 -7.49
N VAL A 39 57.52 4.92 -6.77
CA VAL A 39 58.27 6.05 -7.34
C VAL A 39 59.70 5.62 -7.64
N THR A 40 60.15 5.82 -8.87
CA THR A 40 61.53 5.52 -9.28
C THR A 40 62.46 6.71 -9.05
N ALA A 41 63.70 6.45 -8.67
CA ALA A 41 64.73 7.48 -8.54
C ALA A 41 64.96 8.20 -9.89
N ALA A 42 65.09 9.53 -9.85
CA ALA A 42 65.28 10.34 -11.06
C ALA A 42 66.69 10.19 -11.67
N ALA A 43 67.68 9.87 -10.83
CA ALA A 43 69.06 9.59 -11.22
C ALA A 43 69.66 8.51 -10.28
N ALA A 44 70.86 8.04 -10.60
CA ALA A 44 71.54 6.94 -9.90
C ALA A 44 72.23 7.37 -8.59
N ASP A 45 72.03 8.60 -8.15
CA ASP A 45 72.63 9.14 -6.93
C ASP A 45 71.79 8.80 -5.68
N GLU A 46 72.46 8.84 -4.53
CA GLU A 46 71.88 8.49 -3.24
C GLU A 46 70.75 9.45 -2.81
N VAL A 47 70.77 10.72 -3.26
CA VAL A 47 69.72 11.70 -2.94
C VAL A 47 68.44 11.38 -3.72
N SER A 48 68.54 11.08 -5.02
CA SER A 48 67.41 10.62 -5.84
C SER A 48 66.81 9.32 -5.31
N ALA A 49 67.64 8.37 -4.87
CA ALA A 49 67.18 7.12 -4.26
C ALA A 49 66.46 7.36 -2.92
N ALA A 50 67.00 8.24 -2.07
CA ALA A 50 66.38 8.60 -0.80
C ALA A 50 65.03 9.30 -0.98
N ILE A 51 64.92 10.23 -1.95
CA ILE A 51 63.67 10.92 -2.26
C ILE A 51 62.60 9.92 -2.72
N ALA A 52 62.93 9.03 -3.66
CA ALA A 52 62.01 7.99 -4.14
C ALA A 52 61.53 7.08 -3.00
N SER A 53 62.43 6.70 -2.09
CA SER A 53 62.11 5.91 -0.90
C SER A 53 61.12 6.62 0.04
N VAL A 54 61.33 7.92 0.32
CA VAL A 54 60.43 8.71 1.16
C VAL A 54 59.02 8.79 0.55
N PHE A 55 58.90 9.07 -0.75
CA PHE A 55 57.60 9.11 -1.42
C PHE A 55 56.91 7.74 -1.44
N GLY A 56 57.65 6.67 -1.72
CA GLY A 56 57.12 5.31 -1.66
C GLY A 56 56.59 4.94 -0.27
N ALA A 57 57.35 5.25 0.78
CA ALA A 57 56.93 5.03 2.16
C ALA A 57 55.70 5.88 2.54
N HIS A 58 55.64 7.14 2.09
CA HIS A 58 54.49 8.01 2.31
C HIS A 58 53.23 7.48 1.59
N GLY A 59 53.36 7.02 0.34
CA GLY A 59 52.26 6.39 -0.40
C GLY A 59 51.72 5.15 0.31
N GLN A 60 52.59 4.28 0.83
CA GLN A 60 52.19 3.10 1.62
C GLN A 60 51.47 3.49 2.92
N ALA A 61 51.99 4.48 3.66
CA ALA A 61 51.34 4.99 4.87
C ALA A 61 49.96 5.61 4.58
N TYR A 62 49.84 6.37 3.48
CA TYR A 62 48.57 6.90 3.03
C TYR A 62 47.56 5.79 2.70
N GLN A 63 47.98 4.74 1.99
CA GLN A 63 47.10 3.61 1.67
C GLN A 63 46.57 2.92 2.93
N ALA A 64 47.44 2.68 3.93
CA ALA A 64 47.03 2.10 5.21
C ALA A 64 45.99 2.99 5.95
N LEU A 65 46.22 4.30 6.00
CA LEU A 65 45.27 5.25 6.60
C LEU A 65 43.94 5.29 5.82
N SER A 66 44.01 5.26 4.48
CA SER A 66 42.82 5.32 3.62
C SER A 66 41.92 4.09 3.79
N ALA A 67 42.52 2.91 4.03
CA ALA A 67 41.77 1.70 4.35
C ALA A 67 41.04 1.82 5.69
N GLN A 68 41.68 2.41 6.70
CA GLN A 68 41.05 2.65 8.00
C GLN A 68 39.90 3.67 7.91
N ALA A 69 40.09 4.73 7.12
CA ALA A 69 39.05 5.73 6.86
C ALA A 69 37.85 5.12 6.09
N ALA A 70 38.12 4.23 5.13
CA ALA A 70 37.07 3.53 4.39
C ALA A 70 36.22 2.62 5.31
N ALA A 71 36.86 1.90 6.24
CA ALA A 71 36.16 1.08 7.22
C ALA A 71 35.27 1.95 8.14
N PHE A 72 35.81 3.04 8.68
CA PHE A 72 35.03 3.99 9.49
C PHE A 72 33.85 4.58 8.72
N HIS A 73 34.05 4.95 7.45
CA HIS A 73 32.98 5.48 6.60
C HIS A 73 31.88 4.45 6.37
N GLN A 74 32.22 3.18 6.15
CA GLN A 74 31.25 2.09 6.04
C GLN A 74 30.43 1.93 7.32
N ASP A 75 31.09 1.90 8.48
CA ASP A 75 30.41 1.82 9.78
C ASP A 75 29.45 3.01 10.00
N PHE A 76 29.89 4.22 9.64
CA PHE A 76 29.07 5.43 9.73
C PHE A 76 27.82 5.35 8.85
N VAL A 77 27.96 4.96 7.58
CA VAL A 77 26.84 4.80 6.65
C VAL A 77 25.86 3.72 7.14
N GLN A 78 26.38 2.61 7.65
CA GLN A 78 25.56 1.54 8.20
C GLN A 78 24.78 2.00 9.44
N LEU A 79 25.43 2.72 10.35
CA LEU A 79 24.78 3.28 11.54
C LEU A 79 23.70 4.30 11.18
N LEU A 80 23.98 5.18 10.22
CA LEU A 80 23.03 6.19 9.74
C LEU A 80 21.79 5.55 9.12
N GLY A 81 21.98 4.55 8.25
CA GLY A 81 20.89 3.79 7.65
C GLY A 81 20.08 3.01 8.70
N GLY A 82 20.77 2.35 9.64
CA GLY A 82 20.14 1.62 10.75
C GLY A 82 19.30 2.53 11.66
N GLY A 83 19.81 3.72 11.99
CA GLY A 83 19.08 4.71 12.79
C GLY A 83 17.80 5.20 12.12
N ALA A 84 17.83 5.47 10.81
CA ALA A 84 16.63 5.87 10.06
C ALA A 84 15.54 4.79 10.10
N GLN A 85 15.93 3.51 9.96
CA GLN A 85 14.99 2.39 10.07
C GLN A 85 14.40 2.26 11.47
N GLN A 86 15.21 2.44 12.53
CA GLN A 86 14.72 2.43 13.91
C GLN A 86 13.63 3.49 14.14
N TYR A 87 13.82 4.72 13.65
CA TYR A 87 12.79 5.77 13.72
C TYR A 87 11.52 5.40 12.94
N ALA A 88 11.65 4.87 11.72
CA ALA A 88 10.50 4.42 10.94
C ALA A 88 9.73 3.28 11.63
N THR A 89 10.43 2.35 12.27
CA THR A 89 9.80 1.27 13.05
C THR A 89 9.15 1.76 14.35
N ALA A 90 9.71 2.79 14.99
CA ALA A 90 9.13 3.38 16.19
C ALA A 90 7.81 4.11 15.88
N ASP A 91 7.75 4.83 14.75
CA ASP A 91 6.52 5.50 14.32
C ASP A 91 5.40 4.49 14.01
N SER A 92 5.73 3.38 13.34
CA SER A 92 4.75 2.32 13.05
C SER A 92 4.32 1.54 14.29
N ALA A 93 5.24 1.28 15.22
CA ALA A 93 4.96 0.60 16.48
C ALA A 93 4.08 1.44 17.42
N ASN A 94 4.14 2.78 17.35
CA ASN A 94 3.36 3.65 18.23
C ASN A 94 1.95 3.97 17.70
N ALA A 95 1.68 3.82 16.40
CA ALA A 95 0.36 4.10 15.81
C ALA A 95 -0.68 2.99 16.10
N ASN A 96 -0.27 1.72 16.05
CA ASN A 96 -1.16 0.56 16.16
C ASN A 96 -1.70 0.21 17.57
N PRO A 97 -0.93 0.31 18.67
CA PRO A 97 -1.40 -0.13 19.99
C PRO A 97 -2.45 0.80 20.59
N LEU A 98 -2.41 2.11 20.28
CA LEU A 98 -3.41 3.05 20.77
C LEU A 98 -4.80 2.78 20.17
N LEU A 99 -4.86 2.56 18.85
CA LEU A 99 -6.13 2.24 18.17
C LEU A 99 -6.69 0.90 18.65
N SER A 100 -5.83 -0.10 18.84
CA SER A 100 -6.22 -1.40 19.41
C SER A 100 -6.78 -1.26 20.84
N ALA A 101 -6.13 -0.46 21.70
CA ALA A 101 -6.61 -0.22 23.06
C ALA A 101 -7.97 0.51 23.10
N ILE A 102 -8.19 1.47 22.18
CA ILE A 102 -9.48 2.17 22.04
C ILE A 102 -10.58 1.22 21.55
N ASN A 103 -10.27 0.34 20.59
CA ASN A 103 -11.26 -0.57 20.00
C ASN A 103 -11.56 -1.79 20.88
N ALA A 104 -10.60 -2.28 21.66
CA ALA A 104 -10.73 -3.50 22.47
C ALA A 104 -12.04 -3.62 23.27
N PRO A 105 -12.52 -2.60 24.01
CA PRO A 105 -13.79 -2.72 24.73
C PRO A 105 -15.00 -2.83 23.81
N PHE A 106 -14.96 -2.22 22.62
CA PHE A 106 -16.06 -2.27 21.63
C PHE A 106 -16.04 -3.58 20.85
N GLU A 107 -14.86 -4.07 20.48
CA GLU A 107 -14.71 -5.41 19.89
C GLU A 107 -15.22 -6.49 20.85
N ALA A 108 -14.87 -6.39 22.13
CA ALA A 108 -15.32 -7.35 23.13
C ALA A 108 -16.84 -7.32 23.39
N LEU A 109 -17.47 -6.13 23.31
CA LEU A 109 -18.88 -5.95 23.65
C LEU A 109 -19.83 -6.04 22.45
N LEU A 110 -19.39 -5.55 21.30
CA LEU A 110 -20.21 -5.32 20.10
C LEU A 110 -19.69 -6.06 18.87
N ASN A 111 -18.57 -6.78 18.99
CA ASN A 111 -17.90 -7.50 17.90
C ASN A 111 -17.66 -6.60 16.68
N ARG A 112 -17.35 -5.33 16.96
CA ARG A 112 -17.16 -4.29 15.97
C ARG A 112 -16.29 -3.18 16.56
N PRO A 113 -15.30 -2.65 15.82
CA PRO A 113 -14.43 -1.61 16.33
C PRO A 113 -15.20 -0.30 16.51
N LEU A 114 -14.72 0.57 17.40
CA LEU A 114 -15.24 1.94 17.46
C LEU A 114 -14.74 2.75 16.26
N ILE A 115 -13.46 2.61 15.94
CA ILE A 115 -12.77 3.33 14.88
C ILE A 115 -11.98 2.35 14.02
N GLY A 116 -12.19 2.38 12.72
CA GLY A 116 -11.42 1.57 11.77
C GLY A 116 -12.27 1.13 10.59
N ASP A 117 -11.63 0.93 9.45
CA ASP A 117 -12.32 0.43 8.27
C ASP A 117 -12.65 -1.06 8.42
N GLY A 118 -13.75 -1.48 7.79
CA GLY A 118 -14.14 -2.87 7.70
C GLY A 118 -13.17 -3.66 6.82
N ALA A 119 -12.85 -4.89 7.23
CA ALA A 119 -12.03 -5.78 6.42
C ALA A 119 -12.72 -6.16 5.10
N ASN A 120 -11.97 -6.16 4.01
CA ASN A 120 -12.47 -6.64 2.73
C ASN A 120 -12.74 -8.14 2.76
N GLY A 121 -13.69 -8.61 1.96
CA GLY A 121 -13.92 -10.04 1.75
C GLY A 121 -12.64 -10.71 1.22
N ALA A 122 -12.17 -11.73 1.93
CA ALA A 122 -10.89 -12.38 1.61
C ALA A 122 -11.03 -13.62 0.71
N THR A 123 -12.20 -14.24 0.69
CA THR A 123 -12.49 -15.45 -0.12
C THR A 123 -13.57 -15.17 -1.15
N PRO A 124 -13.65 -15.94 -2.26
CA PRO A 124 -14.61 -15.67 -3.32
C PRO A 124 -16.05 -15.60 -2.80
N GLY A 125 -16.76 -14.54 -3.16
CA GLY A 125 -18.12 -14.24 -2.72
C GLY A 125 -18.27 -13.81 -1.26
N ALA A 126 -17.19 -13.71 -0.48
CA ALA A 126 -17.26 -13.23 0.90
C ALA A 126 -17.63 -11.75 0.96
N ASN A 127 -18.50 -11.41 1.91
CA ASN A 127 -18.87 -10.03 2.16
C ASN A 127 -17.69 -9.24 2.76
N GLY A 128 -17.66 -7.94 2.49
CA GLY A 128 -16.87 -7.01 3.28
C GLY A 128 -17.49 -6.86 4.67
N GLN A 129 -16.65 -6.65 5.68
CA GLN A 129 -17.08 -6.36 7.04
C GLN A 129 -17.52 -4.90 7.15
N ASP A 130 -18.38 -4.61 8.12
CA ASP A 130 -18.79 -3.25 8.42
C ASP A 130 -17.62 -2.43 8.99
N GLY A 131 -17.64 -1.13 8.70
CA GLY A 131 -16.74 -0.16 9.30
C GLY A 131 -17.04 0.07 10.78
N GLY A 132 -16.11 0.72 11.46
CA GLY A 132 -16.21 1.08 12.87
C GLY A 132 -17.49 1.85 13.19
N ILE A 133 -17.95 1.74 14.43
CA ILE A 133 -19.22 2.33 14.88
C ILE A 133 -19.20 3.85 14.70
N LEU A 134 -18.12 4.52 15.11
CA LEU A 134 -18.01 5.98 15.04
C LEU A 134 -17.38 6.42 13.72
N TRP A 135 -16.18 5.92 13.42
CA TRP A 135 -15.44 6.27 12.20
C TRP A 135 -14.98 4.99 11.50
N GLY A 136 -15.26 4.89 10.21
CA GLY A 136 -14.78 3.78 9.41
C GLY A 136 -15.61 3.56 8.17
N ASN A 137 -14.93 3.32 7.06
CA ASN A 137 -15.54 2.86 5.82
C ASN A 137 -15.86 1.37 5.92
N GLY A 138 -16.91 0.92 5.23
CA GLY A 138 -17.16 -0.51 5.07
C GLY A 138 -16.15 -1.16 4.12
N GLY A 139 -15.83 -2.43 4.37
CA GLY A 139 -14.94 -3.21 3.51
C GLY A 139 -15.60 -3.58 2.18
N SER A 140 -14.81 -3.75 1.13
CA SER A 140 -15.33 -4.23 -0.16
C SER A 140 -15.70 -5.72 -0.10
N GLY A 141 -16.81 -6.10 -0.73
CA GLY A 141 -17.12 -7.50 -0.99
C GLY A 141 -16.15 -8.13 -1.99
N ALA A 142 -15.83 -9.41 -1.79
CA ALA A 142 -14.99 -10.18 -2.71
C ALA A 142 -15.76 -10.54 -3.99
N ALA A 143 -15.06 -10.62 -5.12
CA ALA A 143 -15.64 -11.17 -6.34
C ALA A 143 -16.06 -12.64 -6.14
N GLY A 144 -17.13 -13.07 -6.80
CA GLY A 144 -17.62 -14.44 -6.79
C GLY A 144 -16.69 -15.38 -7.56
N GLY A 145 -16.53 -16.61 -7.07
CA GLY A 145 -15.91 -17.71 -7.80
C GLY A 145 -16.83 -18.25 -8.89
N THR A 146 -16.42 -19.32 -9.57
CA THR A 146 -17.24 -19.95 -10.62
C THR A 146 -18.63 -20.31 -10.11
N ASN A 147 -19.68 -19.96 -10.86
CA ASN A 147 -21.08 -20.15 -10.48
C ASN A 147 -21.48 -19.53 -9.12
N GLN A 148 -20.79 -18.47 -8.68
CA GLN A 148 -21.02 -17.86 -7.37
C GLN A 148 -21.26 -16.35 -7.51
N SER A 149 -22.16 -15.80 -6.71
CA SER A 149 -22.35 -14.36 -6.61
C SER A 149 -21.14 -13.66 -5.97
N GLY A 150 -20.97 -12.37 -6.29
CA GLY A 150 -20.08 -11.49 -5.56
C GLY A 150 -20.59 -11.21 -4.15
N GLY A 151 -19.67 -10.96 -3.22
CA GLY A 151 -19.99 -10.58 -1.85
C GLY A 151 -20.52 -9.15 -1.77
N ARG A 152 -21.39 -8.88 -0.80
CA ARG A 152 -21.85 -7.52 -0.50
C ARG A 152 -20.71 -6.69 0.11
N GLY A 153 -20.65 -5.40 -0.19
CA GLY A 153 -19.83 -4.44 0.56
C GLY A 153 -20.38 -4.22 1.97
N GLY A 154 -19.49 -3.99 2.93
CA GLY A 154 -19.86 -3.69 4.31
C GLY A 154 -20.42 -2.29 4.47
N ASP A 155 -21.24 -2.08 5.48
CA ASP A 155 -21.83 -0.78 5.78
C ASP A 155 -20.87 0.07 6.63
N ALA A 156 -20.92 1.39 6.51
CA ALA A 156 -20.22 2.30 7.44
C ALA A 156 -21.02 2.53 8.74
N GLY A 157 -20.39 3.11 9.75
CA GLY A 157 -21.03 3.50 11.01
C GLY A 157 -21.67 4.89 10.98
N LEU A 158 -21.23 5.78 11.88
CA LEU A 158 -21.71 7.16 11.92
C LEU A 158 -21.05 8.04 10.85
N PHE A 159 -19.74 7.86 10.65
CA PHE A 159 -18.94 8.55 9.64
C PHE A 159 -18.15 7.52 8.82
N GLY A 160 -18.23 7.63 7.49
CA GLY A 160 -17.50 6.75 6.57
C GLY A 160 -18.34 6.36 5.36
N ASN A 161 -17.70 5.84 4.33
CA ASN A 161 -18.38 5.39 3.10
C ASN A 161 -18.67 3.89 3.16
N GLY A 162 -19.75 3.47 2.52
CA GLY A 162 -20.05 2.06 2.36
C GLY A 162 -19.05 1.37 1.41
N GLY A 163 -18.78 0.10 1.66
CA GLY A 163 -17.89 -0.70 0.82
C GLY A 163 -18.52 -1.04 -0.53
N SER A 164 -17.70 -1.21 -1.57
CA SER A 164 -18.19 -1.67 -2.87
C SER A 164 -18.60 -3.15 -2.83
N GLY A 165 -19.63 -3.52 -3.58
CA GLY A 165 -19.98 -4.92 -3.83
C GLY A 165 -18.98 -5.60 -4.76
N GLY A 166 -18.74 -6.89 -4.55
CA GLY A 166 -17.89 -7.71 -5.40
C GLY A 166 -18.58 -8.10 -6.72
N GLY A 167 -17.81 -8.29 -7.78
CA GLY A 167 -18.35 -8.76 -9.07
C GLY A 167 -18.89 -10.20 -9.00
N GLY A 168 -19.91 -10.50 -9.80
CA GLY A 168 -20.45 -11.84 -9.97
C GLY A 168 -19.50 -12.77 -10.71
N GLY A 169 -19.50 -14.04 -10.32
CA GLY A 169 -18.64 -15.06 -10.89
C GLY A 169 -19.09 -15.56 -12.25
N LEU A 170 -18.12 -16.05 -13.02
CA LEU A 170 -18.33 -16.61 -14.36
C LEU A 170 -19.04 -17.97 -14.27
N THR A 171 -19.93 -18.26 -15.21
CA THR A 171 -20.67 -19.54 -15.30
C THR A 171 -20.52 -20.18 -16.67
N ALA A 172 -20.34 -21.50 -16.69
CA ALA A 172 -20.23 -22.31 -17.88
C ALA A 172 -21.24 -23.46 -17.80
N GLY A 173 -22.53 -23.12 -17.89
CA GLY A 173 -23.65 -24.05 -17.71
C GLY A 173 -25.00 -23.43 -18.07
N PRO A 174 -26.10 -24.19 -17.95
CA PRO A 174 -27.45 -23.70 -18.27
C PRO A 174 -27.96 -22.66 -17.27
N ASP A 175 -27.35 -22.59 -16.08
CA ASP A 175 -27.75 -21.67 -15.02
C ASP A 175 -27.28 -20.23 -15.28
N PRO A 176 -28.00 -19.21 -14.81
CA PRO A 176 -27.53 -17.83 -14.86
C PRO A 176 -26.15 -17.65 -14.22
N ALA A 177 -25.38 -16.69 -14.73
CA ALA A 177 -24.12 -16.33 -14.09
C ALA A 177 -24.30 -15.67 -12.72
N GLY A 178 -23.26 -15.70 -11.90
CA GLY A 178 -23.31 -15.16 -10.55
C GLY A 178 -23.70 -13.69 -10.55
N SER A 179 -24.60 -13.27 -9.65
CA SER A 179 -24.95 -11.86 -9.52
C SER A 179 -23.81 -11.04 -8.89
N GLY A 180 -23.75 -9.76 -9.22
CA GLY A 180 -22.92 -8.81 -8.50
C GLY A 180 -23.43 -8.60 -7.07
N GLY A 181 -22.50 -8.41 -6.15
CA GLY A 181 -22.81 -8.09 -4.75
C GLY A 181 -23.32 -6.66 -4.61
N GLY A 182 -24.23 -6.41 -3.67
CA GLY A 182 -24.68 -5.06 -3.36
C GLY A 182 -23.57 -4.20 -2.74
N GLY A 183 -23.60 -2.90 -2.97
CA GLY A 183 -22.81 -1.94 -2.21
C GLY A 183 -23.30 -1.80 -0.77
N GLY A 184 -22.39 -1.45 0.13
CA GLY A 184 -22.70 -1.12 1.51
C GLY A 184 -23.24 0.31 1.65
N ASN A 185 -23.99 0.58 2.70
CA ASN A 185 -24.51 1.91 3.00
C ASN A 185 -23.41 2.81 3.56
N GLY A 186 -23.48 4.10 3.22
CA GLY A 186 -22.66 5.15 3.80
C GLY A 186 -23.02 5.43 5.26
N GLY A 187 -22.19 6.24 5.91
CA GLY A 187 -22.34 6.58 7.32
C GLY A 187 -23.61 7.40 7.57
N PHE A 188 -24.16 7.27 8.78
CA PHE A 188 -25.42 7.93 9.12
C PHE A 188 -25.36 9.46 8.95
N PHE A 189 -24.31 10.11 9.47
CA PHE A 189 -24.16 11.57 9.41
C PHE A 189 -23.46 12.04 8.14
N TYR A 190 -22.41 11.33 7.73
CA TYR A 190 -21.64 11.67 6.55
C TYR A 190 -21.04 10.40 5.93
N GLY A 191 -21.33 10.19 4.66
CA GLY A 191 -20.82 9.05 3.93
C GLY A 191 -21.60 8.74 2.67
N ASN A 192 -20.86 8.38 1.62
CA ASN A 192 -21.43 7.90 0.38
C ASN A 192 -21.75 6.40 0.50
N GLY A 193 -22.81 5.96 -0.19
CA GLY A 193 -23.05 4.55 -0.41
C GLY A 193 -22.01 3.93 -1.34
N GLY A 194 -21.67 2.66 -1.10
CA GLY A 194 -20.77 1.89 -1.96
C GLY A 194 -21.42 1.50 -3.28
N GLY A 195 -20.64 1.40 -4.36
CA GLY A 195 -21.14 0.92 -5.64
C GLY A 195 -21.49 -0.57 -5.60
N GLY A 196 -22.51 -0.98 -6.36
CA GLY A 196 -22.83 -2.38 -6.58
C GLY A 196 -21.84 -3.05 -7.54
N GLY A 197 -21.59 -4.33 -7.35
CA GLY A 197 -20.72 -5.12 -8.21
C GLY A 197 -21.38 -5.45 -9.55
N ALA A 198 -20.59 -5.60 -10.61
CA ALA A 198 -21.11 -6.05 -11.90
C ALA A 198 -21.60 -7.51 -11.84
N GLY A 199 -22.60 -7.86 -12.65
CA GLY A 199 -23.04 -9.23 -12.84
C GLY A 199 -22.02 -10.10 -13.60
N GLY A 200 -22.02 -11.39 -13.32
CA GLY A 200 -21.11 -12.37 -13.90
C GLY A 200 -21.45 -12.70 -15.36
N ILE A 201 -20.49 -13.28 -16.07
CA ILE A 201 -20.64 -13.67 -17.47
C ILE A 201 -21.02 -15.16 -17.53
N ASN A 202 -22.04 -15.54 -18.29
CA ASN A 202 -22.25 -16.93 -18.70
C ASN A 202 -21.55 -17.13 -20.06
N ILE A 203 -20.99 -18.32 -20.36
CA ILE A 203 -20.26 -18.58 -21.61
C ILE A 203 -20.77 -19.75 -22.48
N ILE A 204 -21.79 -20.51 -22.07
CA ILE A 204 -22.19 -21.76 -22.77
C ILE A 204 -23.69 -21.85 -23.09
N GLY A 205 -24.59 -21.18 -22.38
CA GLY A 205 -26.02 -21.31 -22.70
C GLY A 205 -27.01 -20.79 -21.67
N GLY A 206 -26.64 -19.78 -20.89
CA GLY A 206 -27.50 -19.15 -19.89
C GLY A 206 -27.34 -17.64 -19.88
N SER A 207 -28.20 -16.95 -19.13
CA SER A 207 -28.17 -15.50 -19.00
C SER A 207 -26.97 -15.01 -18.19
N GLY A 208 -26.55 -13.77 -18.46
CA GLY A 208 -25.62 -13.06 -17.61
C GLY A 208 -26.20 -12.80 -16.21
N GLY A 209 -25.32 -12.64 -15.22
CA GLY A 209 -25.72 -12.38 -13.86
C GLY A 209 -26.29 -10.97 -13.70
N ALA A 210 -27.20 -10.75 -12.77
CA ALA A 210 -27.68 -9.41 -12.46
C ALA A 210 -26.57 -8.55 -11.83
N GLY A 211 -26.56 -7.25 -12.12
CA GLY A 211 -25.74 -6.29 -11.40
C GLY A 211 -26.23 -6.09 -9.96
N GLY A 212 -25.30 -5.81 -9.05
CA GLY A 212 -25.61 -5.51 -7.66
C GLY A 212 -26.16 -4.11 -7.49
N ASN A 213 -27.07 -3.91 -6.54
CA ASN A 213 -27.56 -2.57 -6.21
C ASN A 213 -26.46 -1.74 -5.53
N GLY A 214 -26.43 -0.43 -5.78
CA GLY A 214 -25.62 0.50 -5.00
C GLY A 214 -26.19 0.70 -3.59
N GLY A 215 -25.31 1.02 -2.64
CA GLY A 215 -25.68 1.33 -1.27
C GLY A 215 -26.22 2.75 -1.12
N ASN A 216 -26.97 3.00 -0.05
CA ASN A 216 -27.57 4.31 0.18
C ASN A 216 -26.62 5.23 0.97
N ALA A 217 -26.80 6.53 0.81
CA ALA A 217 -26.37 7.53 1.80
C ALA A 217 -27.56 7.92 2.70
N PHE A 218 -27.27 8.43 3.91
CA PHE A 218 -28.31 8.77 4.89
C PHE A 218 -28.53 10.27 5.06
N LEU A 219 -27.66 10.99 5.77
CA LEU A 219 -27.86 12.42 6.01
C LEU A 219 -27.17 13.29 4.97
N ILE A 220 -25.85 13.11 4.79
CA ILE A 220 -25.03 13.81 3.79
C ILE A 220 -24.18 12.77 3.07
N GLY A 221 -24.32 12.72 1.75
CA GLY A 221 -23.54 11.83 0.90
C GLY A 221 -24.30 11.41 -0.37
N ASP A 222 -23.53 10.92 -1.33
CA ASP A 222 -24.05 10.39 -2.58
C ASP A 222 -24.46 8.92 -2.42
N GLY A 223 -25.55 8.53 -3.07
CA GLY A 223 -25.90 7.12 -3.23
C GLY A 223 -24.88 6.41 -4.14
N GLY A 224 -24.59 5.14 -3.84
CA GLY A 224 -23.70 4.33 -4.66
C GLY A 224 -24.34 3.96 -6.00
N ASN A 225 -23.55 3.89 -7.07
CA ASN A 225 -24.06 3.43 -8.37
C ASN A 225 -24.42 1.94 -8.32
N GLY A 226 -25.46 1.55 -9.06
CA GLY A 226 -25.74 0.15 -9.35
C GLY A 226 -24.67 -0.44 -10.28
N GLY A 227 -24.42 -1.74 -10.13
CA GLY A 227 -23.50 -2.47 -11.00
C GLY A 227 -24.16 -2.83 -12.32
N ALA A 228 -23.38 -2.91 -13.39
CA ALA A 228 -23.88 -3.34 -14.68
C ALA A 228 -24.33 -4.81 -14.66
N GLY A 229 -25.30 -5.15 -15.49
CA GLY A 229 -25.67 -6.54 -15.76
C GLY A 229 -24.57 -7.30 -16.51
N GLY A 230 -24.48 -8.59 -16.26
CA GLY A 230 -23.55 -9.49 -16.92
C GLY A 230 -24.01 -9.93 -18.31
N ILE A 231 -23.13 -10.54 -19.09
CA ILE A 231 -23.41 -11.00 -20.46
C ILE A 231 -23.71 -12.51 -20.46
N GLY A 232 -24.75 -12.95 -21.17
CA GLY A 232 -25.08 -14.37 -21.37
C GLY A 232 -24.77 -14.89 -22.77
N PHE A 233 -24.95 -16.20 -22.99
CA PHE A 233 -24.89 -16.81 -24.33
C PHE A 233 -26.20 -17.50 -24.68
N PRO A 234 -26.80 -17.22 -25.86
CA PRO A 234 -26.33 -16.26 -26.87
C PRO A 234 -26.35 -14.81 -26.35
N SER A 235 -25.54 -13.92 -26.95
CA SER A 235 -25.19 -12.57 -26.42
C SER A 235 -26.36 -11.60 -26.19
N THR A 236 -27.59 -12.02 -26.46
CA THR A 236 -28.84 -11.30 -26.20
C THR A 236 -29.36 -11.48 -24.78
N ASP A 237 -28.91 -12.52 -24.06
CA ASP A 237 -29.39 -12.85 -22.71
C ASP A 237 -28.55 -12.15 -21.63
N ILE A 238 -28.60 -10.82 -21.64
CA ILE A 238 -27.93 -9.99 -20.62
C ILE A 238 -28.67 -10.03 -19.28
N GLY A 239 -27.91 -10.04 -18.20
CA GLY A 239 -28.46 -9.81 -16.87
C GLY A 239 -28.95 -8.37 -16.72
N PRO A 240 -29.98 -8.11 -15.89
CA PRO A 240 -30.38 -6.74 -15.60
C PRO A 240 -29.29 -6.00 -14.81
N GLY A 241 -29.18 -4.70 -15.02
CA GLY A 241 -28.36 -3.84 -14.16
C GLY A 241 -28.93 -3.68 -12.76
N GLY A 242 -28.07 -3.31 -11.82
CA GLY A 242 -28.43 -3.00 -10.45
C GLY A 242 -28.99 -1.60 -10.31
N ASN A 243 -29.84 -1.40 -9.30
CA ASN A 243 -30.36 -0.07 -8.99
C ASN A 243 -29.29 0.81 -8.33
N GLY A 244 -29.29 2.10 -8.65
CA GLY A 244 -28.55 3.09 -7.88
C GLY A 244 -29.12 3.28 -6.48
N GLY A 245 -28.26 3.61 -5.53
CA GLY A 245 -28.61 3.91 -4.15
C GLY A 245 -29.19 5.30 -3.97
N GLN A 246 -29.89 5.50 -2.86
CA GLN A 246 -30.49 6.78 -2.52
C GLN A 246 -29.43 7.80 -2.05
N ARG A 247 -29.66 9.07 -2.40
CA ARG A 247 -28.88 10.21 -1.89
C ARG A 247 -29.15 10.48 -0.42
N GLY A 248 -28.23 11.20 0.22
CA GLY A 248 -28.43 11.77 1.54
C GLY A 248 -29.60 12.76 1.58
N LEU A 249 -30.30 12.78 2.71
CA LEU A 249 -31.46 13.61 2.96
C LEU A 249 -31.17 15.11 2.73
N LEU A 250 -30.06 15.60 3.30
CA LEU A 250 -29.70 17.01 3.29
C LEU A 250 -28.88 17.40 2.05
N SER A 251 -27.95 16.55 1.63
CA SER A 251 -27.07 16.82 0.48
C SER A 251 -26.53 15.53 -0.14
N GLY A 252 -26.30 15.57 -1.45
CA GLY A 252 -25.79 14.46 -2.26
C GLY A 252 -26.66 14.13 -3.47
N ASN A 253 -26.14 13.28 -4.35
CA ASN A 253 -26.76 12.81 -5.59
C ASN A 253 -27.18 11.34 -5.47
N PRO A 254 -28.26 10.93 -6.14
CA PRO A 254 -28.62 9.51 -6.20
C PRO A 254 -27.58 8.77 -7.05
N GLY A 255 -27.40 7.49 -6.77
CA GLY A 255 -26.57 6.62 -7.60
C GLY A 255 -27.21 6.40 -8.98
N ALA A 256 -26.38 6.25 -10.00
CA ALA A 256 -26.84 5.81 -11.31
C ALA A 256 -27.28 4.34 -11.28
N HIS A 257 -28.29 3.99 -12.07
CA HIS A 257 -28.62 2.60 -12.36
C HIS A 257 -27.59 2.00 -13.33
N GLY A 258 -27.32 0.70 -13.22
CA GLY A 258 -26.36 -0.03 -14.05
C GLY A 258 -26.95 -0.66 -15.30
#